data_AF-A0A1J4U5W7-F1
#
_entry.id   AF-A0A1J4U5W7-F1
#
_cell.length_a   1.000
_cell.length_b   1.000
_cell.length_c   1.000
_cell.angle_alpha   90.00
_cell.angle_beta   90.00
_cell.angle_gamma   90.00
#
_symmetry.space_group_name_H-M   'P 1'
#
loop_
_entity.id
_entity.type
_entity.pdbx_description
1 polymer ?
#
loop_
_entity_poly.entity_id
_entity_poly.type
_entity_poly.pdbx_seq_one_letter_code
_entity_poly.pdbx_strand_id
1 'polypeptide(L)'
;MKPLFAKDLEPFLDRFSHFRDTELRHVEIVSPTVISVLFAVQDRARDFDWITVELEFNGVSDAKLIDSSKLSFLDMSEGLNILYEENTFAFGIGRCDTKSSIQTSTCYIVSSSLKYKQGSF
;
A
#
# COMPACT_ATOMS: atom_id res chain seq x y z
N MET A 1 -5.64 -12.75 6.82
CA MET A 1 -5.62 -11.88 5.61
C MET A 1 -5.64 -12.75 4.36
N LYS A 2 -6.11 -12.24 3.23
CA LYS A 2 -6.09 -12.93 1.92
C LYS A 2 -4.78 -12.59 1.19
N PRO A 3 -4.11 -13.55 0.53
CA PRO A 3 -2.96 -13.23 -0.30
C PRO A 3 -3.36 -12.36 -1.49
N LEU A 4 -2.50 -11.41 -1.87
CA LEU A 4 -2.61 -10.64 -3.11
C LEU A 4 -1.49 -11.08 -4.05
N PHE A 5 -1.84 -11.79 -5.11
CA PHE A 5 -0.85 -12.27 -6.08
C PHE A 5 -0.56 -11.22 -7.14
N ALA A 6 0.62 -11.30 -7.77
CA ALA A 6 1.03 -10.37 -8.81
C ALA A 6 0.01 -10.21 -9.95
N LYS A 7 -0.61 -11.32 -10.37
CA LYS A 7 -1.65 -11.34 -11.41
C LYS A 7 -2.94 -10.58 -11.03
N ASP A 8 -3.18 -10.39 -9.73
CA ASP A 8 -4.39 -9.77 -9.19
C ASP A 8 -4.14 -8.31 -8.75
N LEU A 9 -2.91 -7.81 -8.95
CA LEU A 9 -2.46 -6.51 -8.45
C LEU A 9 -3.17 -5.35 -9.13
N GLU A 10 -3.15 -5.32 -10.47
CA GLU A 10 -3.76 -4.22 -11.23
C GLU A 10 -5.28 -4.13 -11.00
N PRO A 11 -6.07 -5.22 -11.10
CA PRO A 11 -7.50 -5.15 -10.79
C PRO A 11 -7.78 -4.73 -9.34
N PHE A 12 -6.89 -5.07 -8.40
CA PHE A 12 -7.00 -4.64 -7.02
C PHE A 12 -6.76 -3.14 -6.86
N LEU A 13 -5.71 -2.60 -7.48
CA LEU A 13 -5.40 -1.17 -7.44
C LEU A 13 -6.49 -0.34 -8.13
N ASP A 14 -6.96 -0.79 -9.30
CA ASP A 14 -8.03 -0.14 -10.07
C ASP A 14 -9.33 0.01 -9.28
N ARG A 15 -9.70 -1.01 -8.51
CA ARG A 15 -10.88 -1.02 -7.65
C ARG A 15 -10.86 0.13 -6.63
N PHE A 16 -9.68 0.48 -6.13
CA PHE A 16 -9.48 1.54 -5.15
C PHE A 16 -8.92 2.82 -5.77
N SER A 17 -9.03 2.99 -7.08
CA SER A 17 -8.51 4.17 -7.81
C SER A 17 -7.01 4.42 -7.57
N HIS A 18 -6.20 3.37 -7.45
CA HIS A 18 -4.79 3.43 -7.02
C HIS A 18 -4.59 4.21 -5.71
N PHE A 19 -5.59 4.18 -4.83
CA PHE A 19 -5.60 4.86 -3.54
C PHE A 19 -5.39 6.38 -3.64
N ARG A 20 -5.77 7.00 -4.77
CA ARG A 20 -5.81 8.45 -4.92
C ARG A 20 -6.83 9.07 -3.96
N ASP A 21 -6.46 10.21 -3.38
CA ASP A 21 -7.27 10.98 -2.44
C ASP A 21 -7.74 10.17 -1.22
N THR A 22 -6.97 9.14 -0.84
CA THR A 22 -7.24 8.30 0.33
C THR A 22 -6.50 8.77 1.57
N GLU A 23 -6.86 8.24 2.73
CA GLU A 23 -6.20 8.52 4.00
C GLU A 23 -5.33 7.33 4.43
N LEU A 24 -4.01 7.55 4.57
CA LEU A 24 -3.12 6.60 5.23
C LEU A 24 -3.27 6.74 6.75
N ARG A 25 -3.90 5.77 7.40
CA ARG A 25 -4.22 5.84 8.84
C ARG A 25 -3.11 5.30 9.73
N HIS A 26 -2.49 4.19 9.34
CA HIS A 26 -1.46 3.55 10.14
C HIS A 26 -0.35 2.95 9.27
N VAL A 27 0.87 3.01 9.81
CA VAL A 27 2.03 2.25 9.37
C VAL A 27 2.61 1.60 10.62
N GLU A 28 2.59 0.26 10.68
CA GLU A 28 2.99 -0.51 11.86
C GLU A 28 4.06 -1.53 11.49
N ILE A 29 5.14 -1.54 12.28
CA ILE A 29 6.15 -2.61 12.22
C ILE A 29 5.67 -3.75 13.13
N VAL A 30 5.08 -4.79 12.53
CA VAL A 30 4.56 -5.96 13.26
C VAL A 30 5.71 -6.85 13.74
N SER A 31 6.76 -6.97 12.93
CA SER A 31 8.01 -7.68 13.27
C SER A 31 9.15 -7.19 12.37
N PRO A 32 10.41 -7.63 12.57
CA PRO A 32 11.53 -7.19 11.74
C PRO A 32 11.37 -7.42 10.23
N THR A 33 10.50 -8.35 9.82
CA THR A 33 10.26 -8.68 8.41
C THR A 33 8.79 -8.56 8.00
N VAL A 34 7.95 -7.95 8.85
CA VAL A 34 6.52 -7.78 8.58
C VAL A 34 6.09 -6.36 8.92
N ILE A 35 5.51 -5.68 7.93
CA ILE A 35 4.99 -4.31 8.05
C ILE A 35 3.51 -4.33 7.62
N SER A 36 2.66 -3.68 8.39
CA SER A 36 1.24 -3.48 8.08
C SER A 36 0.95 -2.01 7.80
N VAL A 37 0.09 -1.76 6.83
CA VAL A 37 -0.31 -0.41 6.40
C VAL A 37 -1.82 -0.36 6.26
N LEU A 38 -2.49 0.55 6.97
CA LEU A 38 -3.95 0.70 6.94
C LEU A 38 -4.35 1.98 6.22
N PHE A 39 -5.21 1.85 5.23
CA PHE A 39 -5.83 2.97 4.51
C PHE A 39 -7.33 3.03 4.77
N ALA A 40 -7.90 4.22 4.81
CA ALA A 40 -9.31 4.43 4.52
C ALA A 40 -9.47 4.80 3.04
N VAL A 41 -10.32 4.05 2.33
CA VAL A 41 -10.46 4.14 0.87
C VAL A 41 -11.92 4.07 0.45
N GLN A 42 -12.23 4.59 -0.73
CA GLN A 42 -13.51 4.36 -1.38
C GLN A 42 -13.46 3.10 -2.24
N ASP A 43 -14.46 2.22 -2.08
CA ASP A 43 -14.56 0.98 -2.83
C ASP A 43 -15.51 1.13 -4.04
N ARG A 44 -14.95 1.18 -5.26
CA ARG A 44 -15.74 1.27 -6.50
C ARG A 44 -16.73 0.12 -6.67
N ALA A 45 -16.44 -1.05 -6.10
CA ALA A 45 -17.33 -2.21 -6.18
C ALA A 45 -18.52 -2.14 -5.21
N ARG A 46 -18.63 -1.08 -4.41
CA ARG A 46 -19.67 -0.85 -3.41
C ARG A 46 -20.18 0.59 -3.46
N ASP A 47 -20.45 1.09 -4.66
CA ASP A 47 -20.97 2.44 -4.88
C ASP A 47 -20.14 3.54 -4.16
N PHE A 48 -18.82 3.34 -4.10
CA PHE A 48 -17.86 4.26 -3.46
C PHE A 48 -18.00 4.40 -1.94
N ASP A 49 -18.56 3.39 -1.27
CA ASP A 49 -18.57 3.30 0.19
C ASP A 49 -17.15 3.38 0.76
N TRP A 50 -17.02 4.12 1.86
CA TRP A 50 -15.78 4.19 2.62
C TRP A 50 -15.59 2.89 3.42
N ILE A 51 -14.42 2.28 3.24
CA ILE A 51 -13.98 1.10 3.97
C ILE A 51 -12.53 1.28 4.42
N THR A 52 -12.04 0.38 5.27
CA THR A 52 -10.60 0.25 5.50
C THR A 52 -10.00 -0.89 4.68
N VAL A 53 -8.82 -0.68 4.12
CA VAL A 53 -7.98 -1.72 3.52
C VAL A 53 -6.66 -1.76 4.25
N GLU A 54 -6.33 -2.94 4.80
CA GLU A 54 -5.03 -3.20 5.42
C GLU A 54 -4.18 -4.04 4.47
N LEU A 55 -2.97 -3.58 4.19
CA LEU A 55 -1.95 -4.27 3.43
C LEU A 55 -0.86 -4.78 4.39
N GLU A 56 -0.55 -6.06 4.33
CA GLU A 56 0.51 -6.68 5.14
C GLU A 56 1.61 -7.21 4.22
N PHE A 57 2.77 -6.58 4.34
CA PHE A 57 3.99 -6.90 3.61
C PHE A 57 4.80 -7.89 4.44
N ASN A 58 5.09 -9.05 3.87
CA ASN A 58 5.80 -10.15 4.54
C ASN A 58 7.14 -10.42 3.85
N GLY A 59 8.17 -10.74 4.64
CA GLY A 59 9.52 -10.90 4.11
C GLY A 59 10.10 -9.59 3.61
N VAL A 60 9.89 -8.51 4.38
CA VAL A 60 10.41 -7.18 4.05
C VAL A 60 11.94 -7.21 4.04
N SER A 61 12.53 -6.78 2.92
CA SER A 61 13.98 -6.72 2.72
C SER A 61 14.54 -5.29 2.79
N ASP A 62 13.70 -4.30 2.50
CA ASP A 62 14.06 -2.89 2.47
C ASP A 62 12.79 -2.04 2.69
N ALA A 63 12.88 -0.97 3.45
CA ALA A 63 11.75 -0.08 3.73
C ALA A 63 12.22 1.30 4.20
N LYS A 64 11.48 2.33 3.78
CA LYS A 64 11.53 3.68 4.34
C LYS A 64 10.12 4.05 4.74
N LEU A 65 9.90 4.23 6.04
CA LEU A 65 8.58 4.49 6.59
C LEU A 65 8.43 5.96 6.97
N ILE A 66 7.23 6.49 6.77
CA ILE A 66 6.84 7.79 7.28
C ILE A 66 6.51 7.70 8.78
N ASP A 67 6.87 8.74 9.53
CA ASP A 67 6.52 8.86 10.94
C ASP A 67 5.00 8.95 11.11
N SER A 68 4.45 8.17 12.05
CA SER A 68 3.03 8.19 12.40
C SER A 68 2.46 9.60 12.66
N SER A 69 3.25 10.49 13.25
CA SER A 69 2.88 11.89 13.53
C SER A 69 2.74 12.74 12.26
N LYS A 70 3.24 12.25 11.12
CA LYS A 70 3.24 12.96 9.84
C LYS A 70 2.22 12.41 8.85
N LEU A 71 1.50 11.35 9.20
CA LEU A 71 0.53 10.70 8.30
C LEU A 71 -0.57 11.64 7.82
N SER A 72 -1.09 12.50 8.70
CA SER A 72 -2.12 13.49 8.36
C SER A 72 -1.65 14.59 7.41
N PHE A 73 -0.34 14.73 7.19
CA PHE A 73 0.24 15.69 6.25
C PHE A 73 0.68 15.05 4.93
N LEU A 74 0.48 13.74 4.78
CA LEU A 74 0.85 13.03 3.58
C LEU A 74 -0.14 13.37 2.45
N ASP A 75 0.39 13.88 1.36
CA ASP A 75 -0.39 14.11 0.14
C ASP A 75 -0.60 12.77 -0.60
N MET A 76 -1.85 12.35 -0.69
CA MET A 76 -2.29 11.13 -1.37
C MET A 76 -3.00 11.43 -2.71
N SER A 77 -2.92 12.67 -3.23
CA SER A 77 -3.56 13.04 -4.51
C SER A 77 -3.08 12.19 -5.69
N GLU A 78 -1.79 11.84 -5.71
CA GLU A 78 -1.21 10.94 -6.71
C GLU A 78 -1.38 9.44 -6.36
N GLY A 79 -1.89 9.13 -5.17
CA GLY A 79 -2.16 7.76 -4.70
C GLY A 79 -0.90 6.97 -4.36
N LEU A 80 -0.92 5.67 -4.67
CA LEU A 80 0.20 4.74 -4.45
C LEU A 80 0.43 3.85 -5.68
N ASN A 81 1.63 3.28 -5.75
CA ASN A 81 1.98 2.26 -6.72
C ASN A 81 2.47 1.00 -6.00
N ILE A 82 2.07 -0.16 -6.53
CA ILE A 82 2.65 -1.45 -6.16
C ILE A 82 3.08 -2.12 -7.45
N LEU A 83 4.35 -2.50 -7.53
CA LEU A 83 4.95 -3.20 -8.66
C LEU A 83 5.38 -4.60 -8.23
N TYR A 84 5.35 -5.55 -9.14
CA TYR A 84 5.91 -6.89 -8.93
C TYR A 84 7.02 -7.14 -9.95
N GLU A 85 8.26 -7.08 -9.48
CA GLU A 85 9.47 -7.26 -10.29
C GLU A 85 10.46 -8.14 -9.53
N GLU A 86 11.22 -8.97 -10.25
CA GLU A 86 12.27 -9.83 -9.67
C GLU A 86 11.78 -10.70 -8.50
N ASN A 87 10.52 -11.15 -8.57
CA ASN A 87 9.87 -11.97 -7.55
C ASN A 87 9.69 -11.25 -6.19
N THR A 88 9.59 -9.91 -6.21
CA THR A 88 9.35 -9.06 -5.04
C THR A 88 8.25 -8.04 -5.33
N PHE A 89 7.50 -7.68 -4.30
CA PHE A 89 6.58 -6.55 -4.32
C PHE A 89 7.31 -5.29 -3.87
N ALA A 90 7.21 -4.23 -4.67
CA ALA A 90 7.68 -2.89 -4.32
C ALA A 90 6.47 -1.97 -4.19
N PHE A 91 6.24 -1.44 -3.00
CA PHE A 91 5.20 -0.46 -2.69
C PHE A 91 5.83 0.92 -2.51
N GLY A 92 5.21 1.95 -3.06
CA GLY A 92 5.60 3.35 -2.86
C GLY A 92 4.41 4.29 -2.92
N ILE A 93 4.48 5.37 -2.15
CA ILE A 93 3.47 6.45 -2.18
C ILE A 93 3.85 7.48 -3.24
N GLY A 94 2.86 7.98 -3.96
CA GLY A 94 3.02 8.89 -5.08
C GLY A 94 3.20 8.17 -6.42
N ARG A 95 3.43 8.97 -7.47
CA ARG A 95 3.63 8.47 -8.83
C ARG A 95 5.01 7.84 -8.98
N CYS A 96 5.08 6.51 -9.01
CA CYS A 96 6.32 5.76 -9.13
C CYS A 96 6.14 4.62 -10.13
N ASP A 97 6.67 4.81 -11.34
CA ASP A 97 6.44 3.88 -12.45
C ASP A 97 7.52 2.77 -12.54
N THR A 98 8.53 2.76 -11.66
CA THR A 98 9.63 1.78 -11.62
C THR A 98 10.04 1.46 -10.19
N LYS A 99 10.66 0.30 -9.95
CA LYS A 99 11.23 -0.04 -8.63
C LYS A 99 12.24 1.01 -8.13
N SER A 100 13.10 1.52 -9.02
CA SER A 100 14.06 2.58 -8.69
C SER A 100 13.38 3.87 -8.26
N SER A 101 12.28 4.27 -8.91
CA SER A 101 11.53 5.46 -8.50
C SER A 101 10.76 5.24 -7.20
N ILE A 102 10.24 4.03 -6.94
CA ILE A 102 9.62 3.67 -5.65
C ILE A 102 10.60 3.88 -4.49
N GLN A 103 11.86 3.45 -4.62
CA GLN A 103 12.85 3.61 -3.55
C GLN A 103 13.25 5.08 -3.27
N THR A 104 12.89 6.01 -4.16
CA THR A 104 13.05 7.45 -3.91
C THR A 104 11.85 8.07 -3.17
N SER A 105 10.74 7.34 -3.02
CA SER A 105 9.52 7.81 -2.37
C SER A 105 9.74 8.19 -0.90
N THR A 106 8.83 9.03 -0.39
CA THR A 106 8.74 9.39 1.02
C THR A 106 8.39 8.19 1.90
N CYS A 107 7.65 7.22 1.35
CA CYS A 107 7.30 5.96 2.03
C CYS A 107 7.35 4.81 1.02
N TYR A 108 8.19 3.81 1.25
CA TYR A 108 8.28 2.62 0.42
C TYR A 108 8.51 1.35 1.24
N ILE A 109 8.09 0.22 0.69
CA ILE A 109 8.30 -1.12 1.27
C ILE A 109 8.62 -2.10 0.14
N VAL A 110 9.69 -2.87 0.27
CA VAL A 110 10.04 -4.00 -0.61
C VAL A 110 9.88 -5.31 0.16
N SER A 111 9.11 -6.25 -0.37
CA SER A 111 8.76 -7.49 0.33
C SER A 111 8.62 -8.69 -0.62
N SER A 112 8.66 -9.91 -0.08
CA SER A 112 8.51 -11.13 -0.88
C SER A 112 7.06 -11.53 -1.11
N SER A 113 6.14 -11.11 -0.24
CA SER A 113 4.70 -11.39 -0.40
C SER A 113 3.82 -10.31 0.22
N LEU A 114 2.64 -10.16 -0.38
CA LEU A 114 1.63 -9.17 -0.01
C LEU A 114 0.32 -9.87 0.34
N LYS A 115 -0.30 -9.45 1.43
CA LYS A 115 -1.66 -9.85 1.82
C LYS A 115 -2.51 -8.60 2.03
N TYR A 116 -3.82 -8.78 1.96
CA TYR A 116 -4.76 -7.72 2.31
C TYR A 116 -5.94 -8.24 3.15
N LYS A 117 -6.57 -7.33 3.89
CA LYS A 117 -7.90 -7.52 4.46
C LYS A 117 -8.72 -6.24 4.33
N GLN A 118 -10.03 -6.41 4.24
CA GLN A 118 -10.99 -5.31 4.26
C GLN A 118 -11.64 -5.25 5.65
N GLY A 119 -11.95 -4.05 6.11
CA GLY A 119 -12.64 -3.79 7.36
C GLY A 119 -13.69 -2.69 7.19
N SER A 120 -14.50 -2.50 8.23
CA SER A 120 -15.40 -1.36 8.33
C SER A 120 -14.60 -0.08 8.57
N PHE A 121 -15.10 1.04 8.04
CA PHE A 121 -14.51 2.37 8.21
C PHE A 121 -14.44 2.82 9.68
#